data_AF-A0A0A2M8C8-F1
#
_entry.id   AF-A0A0A2M8C8-F1
#
_cell.length_a   1.000
_cell.length_b   1.000
_cell.length_c   1.000
_cell.angle_alpha   90.00
_cell.angle_beta   90.00
_cell.angle_gamma   90.00
#
_symmetry.space_group_name_H-M   'P 1'
#
loop_
_entity.id
_entity.type
_entity.pdbx_description
1 polymer ?
#
loop_
_entity_poly.entity_id
_entity_poly.type
_entity_poly.pdbx_seq_one_letter_code
_entity_poly.pdbx_strand_id
1 'polypeptide(L)'
;MLLFFATTLFAQKKPMYTTTYEKGNGNQTATYQETIDYFKLLDKDFESIKMIEMGPTDSGEPLRIVIFNPDKNFDFAEIRKTKAILLLNNGIHPGEPDGIDATMMLYRDLATGKITAPKNTVIVNIPVYNIGGMLNRNSNTRANQNGPESYGFRGNERNYDLNRDFVKSDTKNSRSFAQIFHTVKPDIFIDNHVSNGADYQYVFTYIATHHQKLGGNLGNYFKKDMIPEILASLKAKKIDATPYVNIHDEKPDGGFEQFMDSPRYSTGYASMFDVPGSMPETHMLKEYALRVKVTYEYMLESLNYIEKNHTAIKEMRAANRDNYLPGMKYPLQWAVDSAQVTLLPFKGYEGDYKTSEITGQPRLFYDRSKPFEKIVKYYQTYHPTLEVTIPQSYIIPKAWYTIIELLKINNIQMYPLEKDIDIEVESYRIEDYQTTTYAYEGHYPHSDTKIIIKKEKVHFTKGDFVIDTQQPGVKYLLETLEPQAVDSYFNWNFFDSILQQKEYFSAYVFEDTAAKLLKDNPALKAEFEAKKKQDTDFAKSAETQLDWVYIHSVHYEKTHMQYPVYRKMK
;
A
#
# COMPACT_ATOMS: atom_id res chain seq x y z
N MET A 1 -68.61 -3.32 -40.79
CA MET A 1 -67.97 -3.19 -39.47
C MET A 1 -66.52 -3.64 -39.61
N LEU A 2 -65.60 -2.71 -39.90
CA LEU A 2 -64.17 -3.01 -40.00
C LEU A 2 -63.58 -3.06 -38.58
N LEU A 3 -63.11 -4.23 -38.14
CA LEU A 3 -62.32 -4.35 -36.91
C LEU A 3 -60.88 -3.90 -37.19
N PHE A 4 -60.50 -2.77 -36.60
CA PHE A 4 -59.09 -2.39 -36.44
C PHE A 4 -58.49 -3.20 -35.28
N PHE A 5 -57.61 -4.15 -35.60
CA PHE A 5 -56.72 -4.75 -34.61
C PHE A 5 -55.60 -3.75 -34.31
N ALA A 6 -55.70 -3.06 -33.17
CA ALA A 6 -54.60 -2.29 -32.62
C ALA A 6 -53.55 -3.27 -32.08
N THR A 7 -52.50 -3.49 -32.85
CA THR A 7 -51.29 -4.17 -32.36
C THR A 7 -50.52 -3.19 -31.48
N THR A 8 -50.67 -3.33 -30.17
CA THR A 8 -49.78 -2.70 -29.21
C THR A 8 -48.40 -3.37 -29.33
N LEU A 9 -47.52 -2.74 -30.12
CA LEU A 9 -46.10 -3.01 -30.09
C LEU A 9 -45.57 -2.63 -28.70
N PHE A 10 -45.55 -3.59 -27.78
CA PHE A 10 -44.66 -3.53 -26.64
C PHE A 10 -43.23 -3.59 -27.20
N ALA A 11 -42.64 -2.42 -27.41
CA ALA A 11 -41.20 -2.32 -27.57
C ALA A 11 -40.57 -2.84 -26.27
N GLN A 12 -40.14 -4.10 -26.28
CA GLN A 12 -39.24 -4.62 -25.26
C GLN A 12 -38.01 -3.70 -25.29
N LYS A 13 -37.89 -2.82 -24.29
CA LYS A 13 -36.63 -2.14 -23.99
C LYS A 13 -35.61 -3.25 -23.70
N LYS A 14 -34.86 -3.69 -24.71
CA LYS A 14 -33.64 -4.47 -24.49
C LYS A 14 -32.81 -3.65 -23.49
N PRO A 15 -32.43 -4.20 -22.33
CA PRO A 15 -31.58 -3.47 -21.41
C PRO A 15 -30.20 -3.35 -22.08
N MET A 16 -29.97 -2.21 -22.72
CA MET A 16 -28.88 -1.99 -23.69
C MET A 16 -27.47 -2.09 -23.07
N TYR A 17 -27.37 -1.99 -21.73
CA TYR A 17 -26.11 -1.85 -21.01
C TYR A 17 -25.96 -2.82 -19.82
N THR A 18 -26.63 -3.97 -19.80
CA THR A 18 -26.39 -4.98 -18.73
C THR A 18 -24.96 -5.49 -18.76
N THR A 19 -24.36 -5.67 -17.58
CA THR A 19 -23.00 -6.21 -17.45
C THR A 19 -22.99 -7.71 -17.76
N THR A 20 -21.80 -8.31 -17.95
CA THR A 20 -21.67 -9.77 -18.09
C THR A 20 -22.23 -10.49 -16.86
N TYR A 21 -21.91 -9.99 -15.65
CA TYR A 21 -22.45 -10.49 -14.40
C TYR A 21 -23.99 -10.52 -14.37
N GLU A 22 -24.65 -9.42 -14.76
CA GLU A 22 -26.13 -9.34 -14.75
C GLU A 22 -26.80 -10.18 -15.86
N LYS A 23 -26.09 -10.48 -16.95
CA LYS A 23 -26.56 -11.41 -17.99
C LYS A 23 -26.44 -12.87 -17.55
N GLY A 24 -25.53 -13.16 -16.63
CA GLY A 24 -25.25 -14.49 -16.12
C GLY A 24 -26.24 -14.95 -15.05
N ASN A 25 -25.82 -15.96 -14.29
CA ASN A 25 -26.61 -16.58 -13.21
C ASN A 25 -26.34 -15.98 -11.82
N GLY A 26 -25.64 -14.84 -11.74
CA GLY A 26 -25.20 -14.23 -10.48
C GLY A 26 -23.95 -14.86 -9.87
N ASN A 27 -23.32 -15.85 -10.53
CA ASN A 27 -22.06 -16.47 -10.12
C ASN A 27 -20.99 -16.46 -11.25
N GLN A 28 -21.11 -15.52 -12.19
CA GLN A 28 -20.20 -15.34 -13.33
C GLN A 28 -19.68 -13.91 -13.33
N THR A 29 -18.40 -13.73 -13.66
CA THR A 29 -17.75 -12.42 -13.83
C THR A 29 -17.27 -12.24 -15.26
N ALA A 30 -17.16 -10.98 -15.69
CA ALA A 30 -16.54 -10.65 -16.97
C ALA A 30 -15.09 -11.17 -17.09
N THR A 31 -14.68 -11.45 -18.32
CA THR A 31 -13.27 -11.54 -18.73
C THR A 31 -12.64 -10.15 -18.86
N TYR A 32 -11.32 -10.08 -19.00
CA TYR A 32 -10.63 -8.82 -19.27
C TYR A 32 -11.20 -8.14 -20.54
N GLN A 33 -11.33 -8.89 -21.63
CA GLN A 33 -11.83 -8.35 -22.89
C GLN A 33 -13.27 -7.83 -22.77
N GLU A 34 -14.17 -8.59 -22.13
CA GLU A 34 -15.55 -8.14 -21.89
C GLU A 34 -15.62 -6.88 -21.01
N THR A 35 -14.74 -6.76 -20.01
CA THR A 35 -14.66 -5.57 -19.16
C THR A 35 -14.24 -4.34 -19.99
N ILE A 36 -13.21 -4.49 -20.82
CA ILE A 36 -12.72 -3.39 -21.67
C ILE A 36 -13.76 -3.02 -22.74
N ASP A 37 -14.39 -4.00 -23.38
CA ASP A 37 -15.44 -3.75 -24.38
C ASP A 37 -16.67 -3.08 -23.78
N TYR A 38 -17.02 -3.42 -22.54
CA TYR A 38 -18.09 -2.76 -21.80
C TYR A 38 -17.81 -1.27 -21.57
N PHE A 39 -16.61 -0.92 -21.08
CA PHE A 39 -16.26 0.48 -20.87
C PHE A 39 -16.09 1.25 -22.18
N LYS A 40 -15.59 0.63 -23.25
CA LYS A 40 -15.59 1.22 -24.61
C LYS A 40 -17.00 1.51 -25.11
N LEU A 41 -17.96 0.61 -24.84
CA LEU A 41 -19.36 0.84 -25.18
C LEU A 41 -19.90 2.07 -24.43
N LEU A 42 -19.61 2.21 -23.14
CA LEU A 42 -20.06 3.37 -22.36
C LEU A 42 -19.38 4.68 -22.79
N ASP A 43 -18.07 4.69 -23.05
CA ASP A 43 -17.34 5.86 -23.60
C ASP A 43 -17.91 6.32 -24.94
N LYS A 44 -18.28 5.37 -25.81
CA LYS A 44 -18.87 5.68 -27.12
C LYS A 44 -20.28 6.28 -27.01
N ASP A 45 -21.10 5.78 -26.09
CA ASP A 45 -22.52 6.12 -26.02
C ASP A 45 -22.82 7.31 -25.08
N PHE A 46 -21.91 7.64 -24.16
CA PHE A 46 -22.12 8.69 -23.15
C PHE A 46 -20.96 9.69 -23.12
N GLU A 47 -21.22 10.94 -23.51
CA GLU A 47 -20.23 12.04 -23.47
C GLU A 47 -19.71 12.36 -22.06
N SER A 48 -20.38 11.89 -21.02
CA SER A 48 -19.95 12.01 -19.62
C SER A 48 -18.91 10.97 -19.20
N ILE A 49 -18.61 9.99 -20.07
CA ILE A 49 -17.62 8.95 -19.84
C ILE A 49 -16.44 9.13 -20.80
N LYS A 50 -15.22 8.94 -20.29
CA LYS A 50 -14.02 8.87 -21.11
C LYS A 50 -13.12 7.73 -20.70
N MET A 51 -12.75 6.86 -21.65
CA MET A 51 -11.71 5.86 -21.44
C MET A 51 -10.38 6.35 -22.00
N ILE A 52 -9.30 6.19 -21.23
CA ILE A 52 -7.95 6.66 -21.58
C ILE A 52 -6.95 5.54 -21.31
N GLU A 53 -6.07 5.27 -22.28
CA GLU A 53 -4.90 4.42 -22.08
C GLU A 53 -3.79 5.20 -21.37
N MET A 54 -3.16 4.55 -20.40
CA MET A 54 -2.13 5.12 -19.55
C MET A 54 -0.80 4.40 -19.81
N GLY A 55 -0.10 3.94 -18.76
CA GLY A 55 1.18 3.26 -18.91
C GLY A 55 1.06 1.74 -19.16
N PRO A 56 2.15 1.08 -19.57
CA PRO A 56 2.19 -0.36 -19.84
C PRO A 56 2.06 -1.21 -18.57
N THR A 57 1.71 -2.48 -18.73
CA THR A 57 1.81 -3.50 -17.67
C THR A 57 2.79 -4.61 -18.04
N ASP A 58 3.08 -5.52 -17.11
CA ASP A 58 3.92 -6.67 -17.39
C ASP A 58 3.27 -7.67 -18.37
N SER A 59 1.95 -7.63 -18.56
CA SER A 59 1.27 -8.47 -19.56
C SER A 59 1.38 -7.93 -21.00
N GLY A 60 2.00 -6.76 -21.19
CA GLY A 60 2.09 -6.07 -22.49
C GLY A 60 0.89 -5.19 -22.84
N GLU A 61 -0.23 -5.33 -22.11
CA GLU A 61 -1.41 -4.47 -22.26
C GLU A 61 -1.24 -3.17 -21.44
N PRO A 62 -1.72 -2.01 -21.92
CA PRO A 62 -1.69 -0.79 -21.12
C PRO A 62 -2.76 -0.80 -20.03
N LEU A 63 -2.43 -0.24 -18.85
CA LEU A 63 -3.45 0.16 -17.89
C LEU A 63 -4.35 1.21 -18.54
N ARG A 64 -5.61 1.20 -18.14
CA ARG A 64 -6.61 2.15 -18.60
C ARG A 64 -7.31 2.76 -17.41
N ILE A 65 -7.67 4.03 -17.55
CA ILE A 65 -8.61 4.67 -16.65
C ILE A 65 -9.91 4.93 -17.39
N VAL A 66 -11.02 4.88 -16.68
CA VAL A 66 -12.32 5.34 -17.14
C VAL A 66 -12.78 6.44 -16.21
N ILE A 67 -13.16 7.58 -16.78
CA ILE A 67 -13.54 8.78 -16.04
C ILE A 67 -15.04 8.98 -16.25
N PHE A 68 -15.79 9.18 -15.18
CA PHE A 68 -17.16 9.68 -15.23
C PHE A 68 -17.21 11.12 -14.69
N ASN A 69 -17.57 12.07 -15.56
CA ASN A 69 -17.83 13.46 -15.18
C ASN A 69 -19.02 14.00 -15.98
N PRO A 70 -20.15 14.36 -15.32
CA PRO A 70 -21.33 14.86 -16.04
C PRO A 70 -21.09 16.19 -16.78
N ASP A 71 -20.07 16.95 -16.39
CA ASP A 71 -19.71 18.21 -17.06
C ASP A 71 -18.93 17.98 -18.37
N LYS A 72 -18.62 16.72 -18.72
CA LYS A 72 -17.90 16.35 -19.95
C LYS A 72 -16.50 16.96 -20.05
N ASN A 73 -15.94 17.37 -18.91
CA ASN A 73 -14.57 17.84 -18.78
C ASN A 73 -13.69 16.70 -18.25
N PHE A 74 -12.59 16.42 -18.94
CA PHE A 74 -11.66 15.35 -18.57
C PHE A 74 -10.24 15.87 -18.29
N ASP A 75 -10.07 17.20 -18.20
CA ASP A 75 -8.81 17.82 -17.77
C ASP A 75 -8.72 17.84 -16.24
N PHE A 76 -7.85 17.00 -15.68
CA PHE A 76 -7.64 16.93 -14.23
C PHE A 76 -7.07 18.22 -13.63
N ALA A 77 -6.39 19.08 -14.37
CA ALA A 77 -5.94 20.38 -13.86
C ALA A 77 -7.13 21.30 -13.55
N GLU A 78 -8.16 21.27 -14.40
CA GLU A 78 -9.39 22.04 -14.21
C GLU A 78 -10.33 21.39 -13.19
N ILE A 79 -10.55 20.06 -13.28
CA ILE A 79 -11.44 19.32 -12.38
C ILE A 79 -11.07 19.56 -10.91
N ARG A 80 -9.77 19.51 -10.58
CA ARG A 80 -9.28 19.65 -9.21
C ARG A 80 -9.46 21.04 -8.62
N LYS A 81 -9.79 22.07 -9.41
CA LYS A 81 -10.05 23.40 -8.85
C LYS A 81 -11.37 23.41 -8.08
N THR A 82 -12.38 22.68 -8.56
CA THR A 82 -13.75 22.77 -8.04
C THR A 82 -14.32 21.46 -7.51
N LYS A 83 -13.90 20.31 -8.05
CA LYS A 83 -14.46 19.00 -7.70
C LYS A 83 -13.51 18.18 -6.82
N ALA A 84 -14.06 17.25 -6.05
CA ALA A 84 -13.31 16.14 -5.48
C ALA A 84 -13.17 15.01 -6.50
N ILE A 85 -12.12 14.21 -6.39
CA ILE A 85 -11.89 13.05 -7.25
C ILE A 85 -11.84 11.77 -6.42
N LEU A 86 -12.74 10.84 -6.73
CA LEU A 86 -12.70 9.46 -6.23
C LEU A 86 -11.96 8.58 -7.24
N LEU A 87 -10.85 7.97 -6.81
CA LEU A 87 -10.15 6.93 -7.59
C LEU A 87 -10.54 5.54 -7.06
N LEU A 88 -11.11 4.73 -7.95
CA LEU A 88 -11.41 3.32 -7.72
C LEU A 88 -10.32 2.46 -8.38
N ASN A 89 -9.81 1.46 -7.67
CA ASN A 89 -8.94 0.43 -8.21
C ASN A 89 -9.62 -0.94 -8.08
N ASN A 90 -9.58 -1.71 -9.17
CA ASN A 90 -10.26 -3.00 -9.25
C ASN A 90 -9.31 -4.07 -9.79
N GLY A 91 -9.52 -5.32 -9.37
CA GLY A 91 -8.79 -6.46 -9.92
C GLY A 91 -7.27 -6.37 -9.68
N ILE A 92 -6.85 -5.83 -8.53
CA ILE A 92 -5.47 -6.00 -8.06
C ILE A 92 -5.18 -7.48 -7.78
N HIS A 93 -6.18 -8.18 -7.23
CA HIS A 93 -6.28 -9.63 -7.20
C HIS A 93 -7.49 -10.07 -8.06
N PRO A 94 -7.30 -10.41 -9.33
CA PRO A 94 -8.37 -10.80 -10.26
C PRO A 94 -9.19 -12.06 -9.88
N GLY A 95 -8.77 -12.78 -8.84
CA GLY A 95 -9.56 -13.82 -8.18
C GLY A 95 -10.67 -13.27 -7.27
N GLU A 96 -10.74 -11.94 -7.15
CA GLU A 96 -11.64 -11.15 -6.29
C GLU A 96 -12.39 -10.14 -7.18
N PRO A 97 -13.18 -10.60 -8.17
CA PRO A 97 -13.69 -9.76 -9.25
C PRO A 97 -14.86 -8.84 -8.85
N ASP A 98 -15.27 -8.87 -7.59
CA ASP A 98 -16.43 -8.20 -7.02
C ASP A 98 -16.47 -6.70 -7.35
N GLY A 99 -15.32 -6.03 -7.23
CA GLY A 99 -15.15 -4.62 -7.59
C GLY A 99 -15.27 -4.33 -9.08
N ILE A 100 -14.84 -5.25 -9.94
CA ILE A 100 -14.91 -5.11 -11.41
C ILE A 100 -16.37 -5.04 -11.83
N ASP A 101 -17.18 -6.03 -11.42
CA ASP A 101 -18.59 -6.11 -11.78
C ASP A 101 -19.41 -4.98 -11.15
N ALA A 102 -19.17 -4.68 -9.87
CA ALA A 102 -19.83 -3.58 -9.18
C ALA A 102 -19.52 -2.21 -9.81
N THR A 103 -18.27 -1.98 -10.24
CA THR A 103 -17.88 -0.70 -10.87
C THR A 103 -18.52 -0.54 -12.25
N MET A 104 -18.61 -1.61 -13.06
CA MET A 104 -19.34 -1.58 -14.33
C MET A 104 -20.82 -1.19 -14.12
N MET A 105 -21.48 -1.77 -13.10
CA MET A 105 -22.85 -1.42 -12.74
C MET A 105 -22.98 0.05 -12.32
N LEU A 106 -22.04 0.56 -11.50
CA LEU A 106 -22.04 1.94 -11.01
C LEU A 106 -21.94 2.94 -12.16
N TYR A 107 -20.99 2.74 -13.08
CA TYR A 107 -20.79 3.64 -14.22
C TYR A 107 -22.01 3.69 -15.13
N ARG A 108 -22.62 2.54 -15.41
CA ARG A 108 -23.88 2.49 -16.16
C ARG A 108 -25.00 3.21 -15.42
N ASP A 109 -25.19 2.94 -14.14
CA ASP A 109 -26.32 3.50 -13.40
C ASP A 109 -26.22 5.03 -13.32
N LEU A 110 -25.01 5.58 -13.24
CA LEU A 110 -24.75 7.02 -13.36
C LEU A 110 -25.04 7.55 -14.76
N ALA A 111 -24.49 6.92 -15.80
CA ALA A 111 -24.61 7.39 -17.18
C ALA A 111 -26.04 7.31 -17.74
N THR A 112 -26.79 6.29 -17.33
CA THR A 112 -28.19 6.09 -17.71
C THR A 112 -29.17 6.90 -16.86
N GLY A 113 -28.69 7.59 -15.82
CA GLY A 113 -29.51 8.35 -14.89
C GLY A 113 -30.39 7.49 -13.97
N LYS A 114 -30.06 6.20 -13.81
CA LYS A 114 -30.72 5.31 -12.84
C LYS A 114 -30.41 5.73 -11.40
N ILE A 115 -29.23 6.29 -11.17
CA ILE A 115 -28.88 7.01 -9.95
C ILE A 115 -28.45 8.44 -10.29
N THR A 116 -28.50 9.33 -9.29
CA THR A 116 -28.17 10.74 -9.48
C THR A 116 -26.67 10.90 -9.73
N ALA A 117 -26.32 11.57 -10.83
CA ALA A 117 -24.93 11.90 -11.12
C ALA A 117 -24.40 12.96 -10.12
N PRO A 118 -23.18 12.80 -9.56
CA PRO A 118 -22.56 13.77 -8.66
C PRO A 118 -22.27 15.09 -9.39
N LYS A 119 -22.45 16.23 -8.71
CA LYS A 119 -22.15 17.55 -9.30
C LYS A 119 -20.74 18.00 -8.95
N ASN A 120 -20.30 17.71 -7.73
CA ASN A 120 -19.04 18.17 -7.15
C ASN A 120 -17.97 17.08 -7.07
N THR A 121 -18.24 15.90 -7.61
CA THR A 121 -17.33 14.75 -7.59
C THR A 121 -17.13 14.17 -8.98
N VAL A 122 -15.89 13.83 -9.32
CA VAL A 122 -15.51 13.04 -10.50
C VAL A 122 -15.08 11.66 -10.04
N ILE A 123 -15.48 10.64 -10.78
CA ILE A 123 -15.07 9.26 -10.51
C ILE A 123 -14.07 8.87 -11.58
N VAL A 124 -12.97 8.28 -11.15
CA VAL A 124 -11.96 7.66 -12.02
C VAL A 124 -11.83 6.22 -11.57
N ASN A 125 -11.86 5.26 -12.49
CA ASN A 125 -11.59 3.87 -12.14
C ASN A 125 -10.48 3.27 -13.01
N ILE A 126 -9.62 2.46 -12.39
CA ILE A 126 -8.78 1.48 -13.07
C ILE A 126 -9.60 0.18 -13.12
N PRO A 127 -10.10 -0.25 -14.30
CA PRO A 127 -11.03 -1.38 -14.39
C PRO A 127 -10.43 -2.70 -13.98
N VAL A 128 -9.16 -2.92 -14.34
CA VAL A 128 -8.39 -4.11 -14.01
C VAL A 128 -6.93 -3.69 -13.84
N TYR A 129 -6.43 -3.72 -12.62
CA TYR A 129 -5.05 -3.35 -12.30
C TYR A 129 -4.05 -4.48 -12.61
N ASN A 130 -4.37 -5.71 -12.21
CA ASN A 130 -3.56 -6.88 -12.54
C ASN A 130 -4.08 -7.56 -13.82
N ILE A 131 -3.72 -6.99 -14.98
CA ILE A 131 -4.16 -7.51 -16.27
C ILE A 131 -3.63 -8.93 -16.53
N GLY A 132 -2.35 -9.20 -16.26
CA GLY A 132 -1.75 -10.55 -16.44
C GLY A 132 -2.46 -11.61 -15.59
N GLY A 133 -2.74 -11.30 -14.32
CA GLY A 133 -3.54 -12.17 -13.46
C GLY A 133 -4.95 -12.39 -14.00
N MET A 134 -5.60 -11.36 -14.54
CA MET A 134 -6.94 -11.46 -15.12
C MET A 134 -6.98 -12.28 -16.41
N LEU A 135 -5.90 -12.26 -17.19
CA LEU A 135 -5.72 -13.10 -18.39
C LEU A 135 -5.46 -14.57 -18.02
N ASN A 136 -4.78 -14.82 -16.89
CA ASN A 136 -4.60 -16.16 -16.33
C ASN A 136 -5.88 -16.65 -15.60
N ARG A 137 -6.92 -16.95 -16.38
CA ARG A 137 -8.20 -17.41 -15.86
C ARG A 137 -8.18 -18.87 -15.45
N ASN A 138 -8.87 -19.17 -14.35
CA ASN A 138 -9.06 -20.51 -13.82
C ASN A 138 -10.36 -20.57 -12.99
N SER A 139 -10.59 -21.70 -12.32
CA SER A 139 -11.76 -21.91 -11.44
C SER A 139 -11.40 -22.61 -10.12
N ASN A 140 -10.12 -22.92 -9.87
CA ASN A 140 -9.74 -23.85 -8.80
C ASN A 140 -8.57 -23.40 -7.92
N THR A 141 -7.84 -22.34 -8.26
CA THR A 141 -6.59 -21.99 -7.55
C THR A 141 -6.81 -21.36 -6.17
N ARG A 142 -8.02 -20.88 -5.86
CA ARG A 142 -8.38 -20.30 -4.55
C ARG A 142 -9.22 -21.26 -3.72
N ALA A 143 -8.57 -22.24 -3.08
CA ALA A 143 -9.25 -23.26 -2.28
C ALA A 143 -10.00 -22.74 -1.04
N ASN A 144 -9.64 -21.54 -0.56
CA ASN A 144 -10.20 -20.92 0.64
C ASN A 144 -11.30 -19.87 0.34
N GLN A 145 -11.83 -19.83 -0.89
CA GLN A 145 -12.80 -18.83 -1.33
C GLN A 145 -13.95 -19.46 -2.13
N ASN A 146 -15.18 -19.02 -1.86
CA ASN A 146 -16.37 -19.29 -2.67
C ASN A 146 -16.46 -18.25 -3.81
N GLY A 147 -15.59 -18.43 -4.81
CA GLY A 147 -15.47 -17.56 -5.98
C GLY A 147 -16.52 -17.82 -7.07
N PRO A 148 -16.65 -16.94 -8.08
CA PRO A 148 -17.46 -17.22 -9.26
C PRO A 148 -16.92 -18.42 -10.05
N GLU A 149 -17.71 -18.92 -11.00
CA GLU A 149 -17.40 -20.12 -11.81
C GLU A 149 -16.02 -20.07 -12.48
N SER A 150 -15.55 -18.87 -12.83
CA SER A 150 -14.19 -18.65 -13.32
C SER A 150 -13.73 -17.23 -12.95
N TYR A 151 -12.46 -17.09 -12.60
CA TYR A 151 -11.84 -15.84 -12.15
C TYR A 151 -10.35 -15.80 -12.54
N GLY A 152 -9.68 -14.67 -12.32
CA GLY A 152 -8.24 -14.52 -12.63
C GLY A 152 -7.30 -14.97 -11.49
N PHE A 153 -6.02 -15.09 -11.79
CA PHE A 153 -4.98 -15.48 -10.83
C PHE A 153 -4.50 -14.30 -9.96
N ARG A 154 -4.00 -14.59 -8.74
CA ARG A 154 -3.55 -13.57 -7.79
C ARG A 154 -2.29 -12.84 -8.26
N GLY A 155 -1.28 -13.58 -8.69
CA GLY A 155 -0.02 -13.01 -9.17
C GLY A 155 -0.18 -12.34 -10.53
N ASN A 156 0.67 -11.36 -10.84
CA ASN A 156 0.76 -10.78 -12.18
C ASN A 156 1.54 -11.68 -13.16
N GLU A 157 1.84 -11.18 -14.37
CA GLU A 157 2.60 -11.93 -15.39
C GLU A 157 3.99 -12.38 -14.90
N ARG A 158 4.58 -11.63 -13.97
CA ARG A 158 5.87 -11.95 -13.32
C ARG A 158 5.68 -12.62 -11.96
N ASN A 159 4.46 -13.03 -11.63
CA ASN A 159 4.05 -13.66 -10.38
C ASN A 159 4.21 -12.81 -9.11
N TYR A 160 4.25 -11.49 -9.24
CA TYR A 160 4.21 -10.57 -8.08
C TYR A 160 2.77 -10.42 -7.57
N ASP A 161 2.60 -10.37 -6.26
CA ASP A 161 1.42 -9.79 -5.63
C ASP A 161 1.52 -8.26 -5.76
N LEU A 162 0.70 -7.68 -6.63
CA LEU A 162 0.69 -6.23 -6.84
C LEU A 162 0.29 -5.44 -5.58
N ASN A 163 -0.40 -6.06 -4.62
CA ASN A 163 -0.70 -5.46 -3.31
C ASN A 163 0.49 -5.54 -2.34
N ARG A 164 1.72 -5.67 -2.86
CA ARG A 164 3.00 -5.49 -2.15
C ARG A 164 3.99 -4.62 -2.94
N ASP A 165 3.60 -4.08 -4.09
CA ASP A 165 4.52 -3.50 -5.07
C ASP A 165 4.45 -1.97 -5.17
N PHE A 166 3.62 -1.29 -4.38
CA PHE A 166 3.36 0.15 -4.54
C PHE A 166 4.57 1.06 -4.26
N VAL A 167 5.53 0.61 -3.44
CA VAL A 167 6.75 1.39 -3.10
C VAL A 167 7.97 0.95 -3.88
N LYS A 168 8.26 -0.36 -3.90
CA LYS A 168 9.40 -0.93 -4.63
C LYS A 168 9.22 -0.82 -6.15
N SER A 169 7.96 -0.84 -6.61
CA SER A 169 7.56 -0.65 -8.01
C SER A 169 8.35 -1.49 -9.00
N ASP A 170 8.52 -2.78 -8.72
CA ASP A 170 9.28 -3.68 -9.60
C ASP A 170 8.53 -4.00 -10.89
N THR A 171 7.20 -3.96 -10.83
CA THR A 171 6.33 -4.25 -11.97
C THR A 171 6.08 -3.01 -12.81
N LYS A 172 5.80 -3.18 -14.10
CA LYS A 172 5.29 -2.07 -14.92
C LYS A 172 3.91 -1.61 -14.44
N ASN A 173 3.12 -2.52 -13.85
CA ASN A 173 1.81 -2.20 -13.27
C ASN A 173 1.94 -1.11 -12.20
N SER A 174 2.81 -1.30 -11.19
CA SER A 174 3.01 -0.32 -10.11
C SER A 174 3.55 1.02 -10.61
N ARG A 175 4.49 1.00 -11.56
CA ARG A 175 4.99 2.25 -12.19
C ARG A 175 3.88 3.01 -12.91
N SER A 176 3.03 2.31 -13.66
CA SER A 176 1.88 2.89 -14.34
C SER A 176 0.80 3.35 -13.36
N PHE A 177 0.61 2.65 -12.25
CA PHE A 177 -0.27 3.10 -11.17
C PHE A 177 0.23 4.41 -10.55
N ALA A 178 1.52 4.52 -10.21
CA ALA A 178 2.09 5.75 -9.67
C ALA A 178 1.89 6.93 -10.65
N GLN A 179 2.13 6.71 -11.95
CA GLN A 179 1.82 7.71 -12.98
C GLN A 179 0.34 8.11 -12.97
N ILE A 180 -0.59 7.15 -12.91
CA ILE A 180 -2.03 7.42 -12.82
C ILE A 180 -2.35 8.19 -11.54
N PHE A 181 -1.88 7.74 -10.39
CA PHE A 181 -2.13 8.35 -9.09
C PHE A 181 -1.67 9.81 -9.07
N HIS A 182 -0.50 10.11 -9.62
CA HIS A 182 0.02 11.48 -9.71
C HIS A 182 -0.58 12.32 -10.85
N THR A 183 -1.12 11.68 -11.89
CA THR A 183 -1.88 12.32 -12.98
C THR A 183 -3.32 12.61 -12.59
N VAL A 184 -3.91 11.83 -11.68
CA VAL A 184 -5.28 11.96 -11.17
C VAL A 184 -5.30 12.78 -9.89
N LYS A 185 -4.30 12.65 -9.01
CA LYS A 185 -4.20 13.24 -7.66
C LYS A 185 -5.54 13.13 -6.92
N PRO A 186 -6.00 11.90 -6.64
CA PRO A 186 -7.31 11.69 -6.03
C PRO A 186 -7.43 12.39 -4.69
N ASP A 187 -8.68 12.69 -4.31
CA ASP A 187 -9.04 13.14 -2.97
C ASP A 187 -9.38 11.96 -2.07
N ILE A 188 -9.96 10.91 -2.62
CA ILE A 188 -10.27 9.66 -1.93
C ILE A 188 -9.91 8.48 -2.83
N PHE A 189 -9.44 7.40 -2.21
CA PHE A 189 -9.05 6.18 -2.89
C PHE A 189 -9.82 4.96 -2.35
N ILE A 190 -10.33 4.12 -3.24
CA ILE A 190 -10.95 2.84 -2.88
C ILE A 190 -10.29 1.75 -3.71
N ASP A 191 -9.76 0.73 -3.06
CA ASP A 191 -9.22 -0.47 -3.71
C ASP A 191 -10.13 -1.65 -3.36
N ASN A 192 -10.83 -2.24 -4.33
CA ASN A 192 -11.83 -3.27 -4.03
C ASN A 192 -11.20 -4.68 -3.92
N HIS A 193 -11.45 -5.37 -2.81
CA HIS A 193 -10.91 -6.69 -2.46
C HIS A 193 -11.97 -7.66 -1.90
N VAL A 194 -11.51 -8.88 -1.62
CA VAL A 194 -12.24 -9.94 -0.92
C VAL A 194 -11.36 -10.48 0.22
N SER A 195 -11.95 -10.61 1.40
CA SER A 195 -11.24 -10.89 2.64
C SER A 195 -10.55 -12.26 2.66
N ASN A 196 -9.62 -12.46 3.57
CA ASN A 196 -9.16 -13.81 3.96
C ASN A 196 -9.41 -14.03 5.47
N GLY A 197 -9.17 -15.24 5.97
CA GLY A 197 -9.21 -15.53 7.42
C GLY A 197 -10.45 -16.30 7.91
N ALA A 198 -11.03 -15.85 9.03
CA ALA A 198 -12.11 -16.53 9.75
C ALA A 198 -13.48 -16.53 9.00
N ASP A 199 -14.40 -17.41 9.40
CA ASP A 199 -15.80 -17.39 8.95
C ASP A 199 -16.69 -16.68 9.98
N TYR A 200 -17.42 -15.66 9.54
CA TYR A 200 -18.28 -14.81 10.38
C TYR A 200 -19.55 -14.40 9.64
N GLN A 201 -20.49 -13.76 10.32
CA GLN A 201 -21.83 -13.52 9.76
C GLN A 201 -21.86 -12.41 8.69
N TYR A 202 -20.95 -11.43 8.79
CA TYR A 202 -20.90 -10.28 7.89
C TYR A 202 -20.61 -10.67 6.44
N VAL A 203 -21.27 -9.99 5.51
CA VAL A 203 -20.86 -9.99 4.09
C VAL A 203 -19.82 -8.92 3.83
N PHE A 204 -19.89 -7.80 4.57
CA PHE A 204 -19.00 -6.66 4.41
C PHE A 204 -18.02 -6.52 5.56
N THR A 205 -16.73 -6.53 5.24
CA THR A 205 -15.71 -5.95 6.09
C THR A 205 -14.94 -4.87 5.33
N TYR A 206 -14.14 -4.09 6.03
CA TYR A 206 -13.35 -3.04 5.40
C TYR A 206 -12.05 -2.81 6.15
N ILE A 207 -11.00 -2.49 5.40
CA ILE A 207 -9.82 -1.79 5.93
C ILE A 207 -10.01 -0.32 5.61
N ALA A 208 -10.05 0.52 6.64
CA ALA A 208 -9.92 1.95 6.49
C ALA A 208 -8.49 2.32 6.84
N THR A 209 -7.83 3.09 5.97
CA THR A 209 -6.45 3.57 6.20
C THR A 209 -6.30 4.00 7.65
N HIS A 210 -5.30 3.44 8.33
CA HIS A 210 -5.11 3.68 9.73
C HIS A 210 -4.98 5.18 10.03
N HIS A 211 -5.85 5.70 10.88
CA HIS A 211 -5.95 7.14 11.15
C HIS A 211 -4.65 7.79 11.62
N GLN A 212 -3.79 7.06 12.34
CA GLN A 212 -2.47 7.56 12.76
C GLN A 212 -1.45 7.63 11.62
N LYS A 213 -1.63 6.84 10.55
CA LYS A 213 -0.81 6.93 9.31
C LYS A 213 -1.24 8.09 8.43
N LEU A 214 -2.55 8.34 8.30
CA LEU A 214 -3.04 9.58 7.70
C LEU A 214 -2.55 10.80 8.50
N GLY A 215 -2.62 10.70 9.83
CA GLY A 215 -2.12 11.67 10.79
C GLY A 215 -2.93 12.96 10.85
N GLY A 216 -2.56 13.80 11.81
CA GLY A 216 -3.15 15.13 12.01
C GLY A 216 -4.67 15.13 12.13
N ASN A 217 -5.27 16.22 11.65
CA ASN A 217 -6.73 16.38 11.62
C ASN A 217 -7.38 15.53 10.53
N LEU A 218 -6.67 15.20 9.44
CA LEU A 218 -7.18 14.35 8.37
C LEU A 218 -7.51 12.94 8.87
N GLY A 219 -6.59 12.33 9.63
CA GLY A 219 -6.81 11.02 10.24
C GLY A 219 -7.97 11.03 11.24
N ASN A 220 -8.07 12.07 12.06
CA ASN A 220 -9.18 12.24 13.01
C ASN A 220 -10.53 12.37 12.29
N TYR A 221 -10.61 13.21 11.27
CA TYR A 221 -11.80 13.37 10.43
C TYR A 221 -12.19 12.05 9.76
N PHE A 222 -11.21 11.31 9.21
CA PHE A 222 -11.48 10.04 8.56
C PHE A 222 -12.07 8.99 9.52
N LYS A 223 -11.51 8.88 10.73
CA LYS A 223 -11.95 7.93 11.77
C LYS A 223 -13.29 8.30 12.40
N LYS A 224 -13.50 9.59 12.71
CA LYS A 224 -14.63 10.03 13.55
C LYS A 224 -15.85 10.45 12.73
N ASP A 225 -15.64 10.95 11.52
CA ASP A 225 -16.70 11.54 10.71
C ASP A 225 -16.96 10.74 9.43
N MET A 226 -15.96 10.57 8.58
CA MET A 226 -16.16 9.98 7.24
C MET A 226 -16.57 8.51 7.28
N ILE A 227 -15.76 7.64 7.87
CA ILE A 227 -16.07 6.20 7.89
C ILE A 227 -17.38 5.92 8.66
N PRO A 228 -17.62 6.47 9.86
CA PRO A 228 -18.87 6.23 10.58
C PRO A 228 -20.13 6.65 9.81
N GLU A 229 -20.12 7.78 9.09
CA GLU A 229 -21.28 8.22 8.30
C GLU A 229 -21.54 7.29 7.10
N ILE A 230 -20.49 6.87 6.38
CA ILE A 230 -20.63 5.89 5.28
C ILE A 230 -21.21 4.56 5.79
N LEU A 231 -20.72 4.06 6.92
CA LEU A 231 -21.22 2.81 7.51
C LEU A 231 -22.64 2.95 8.05
N ALA A 232 -23.03 4.12 8.56
CA ALA A 232 -24.41 4.39 8.96
C ALA A 232 -25.37 4.32 7.77
N SER A 233 -24.97 4.86 6.60
CA SER A 233 -25.75 4.75 5.36
C SER A 233 -25.91 3.30 4.89
N LEU A 234 -24.86 2.48 4.98
CA LEU A 234 -24.94 1.04 4.70
C LEU A 234 -25.88 0.31 5.68
N LYS A 235 -25.78 0.62 6.98
CA LYS A 235 -26.65 0.05 8.00
C LYS A 235 -28.12 0.40 7.76
N ALA A 236 -28.43 1.61 7.28
CA ALA A 236 -29.78 2.00 6.90
C ALA A 236 -30.33 1.13 5.74
N LYS A 237 -29.45 0.60 4.88
CA LYS A 237 -29.75 -0.39 3.83
C LYS A 237 -29.72 -1.84 4.31
N LYS A 238 -29.63 -2.07 5.63
CA LYS A 238 -29.51 -3.39 6.27
C LYS A 238 -28.26 -4.17 5.86
N ILE A 239 -27.18 -3.45 5.54
CA ILE A 239 -25.86 -4.02 5.30
C ILE A 239 -25.04 -3.80 6.56
N ASP A 240 -24.90 -4.87 7.35
CA ASP A 240 -24.02 -4.86 8.52
C ASP A 240 -22.56 -4.92 8.08
N ALA A 241 -21.72 -4.12 8.74
CA ALA A 241 -20.29 -4.01 8.48
C ALA A 241 -19.49 -4.17 9.76
N THR A 242 -18.28 -4.71 9.64
CA THR A 242 -17.28 -4.74 10.71
C THR A 242 -15.92 -4.36 10.14
N PRO A 243 -15.00 -3.79 10.92
CA PRO A 243 -13.60 -3.70 10.49
C PRO A 243 -13.05 -5.07 10.09
N TYR A 244 -12.06 -5.07 9.21
CA TYR A 244 -11.39 -6.29 8.75
C TYR A 244 -10.93 -7.17 9.91
N VAL A 245 -11.29 -8.45 9.83
CA VAL A 245 -11.01 -9.43 10.88
C VAL A 245 -9.65 -10.06 10.60
N ASN A 246 -8.59 -9.44 11.13
CA ASN A 246 -7.21 -9.86 10.92
C ASN A 246 -6.82 -11.08 11.80
N ILE A 247 -7.58 -12.17 11.68
CA ILE A 247 -7.38 -13.40 12.45
C ILE A 247 -7.22 -14.59 11.50
N HIS A 248 -6.15 -15.36 11.71
CA HIS A 248 -5.82 -16.56 10.94
C HIS A 248 -5.73 -17.76 11.86
N ASP A 249 -6.40 -18.86 11.52
CA ASP A 249 -6.36 -20.15 12.22
C ASP A 249 -6.71 -20.11 13.73
N GLU A 250 -7.41 -19.07 14.17
CA GLU A 250 -7.85 -18.87 15.56
C GLU A 250 -9.33 -18.46 15.66
N LYS A 251 -9.91 -18.57 16.86
CA LYS A 251 -11.30 -18.17 17.10
C LYS A 251 -11.42 -16.65 17.16
N PRO A 252 -12.42 -16.03 16.49
CA PRO A 252 -12.50 -14.58 16.39
C PRO A 252 -12.97 -13.87 17.66
N ASP A 253 -13.36 -14.60 18.71
CA ASP A 253 -13.90 -14.04 19.95
C ASP A 253 -12.83 -13.54 20.93
N GLY A 254 -11.54 -13.76 20.65
CA GLY A 254 -10.42 -13.17 21.39
C GLY A 254 -10.21 -11.67 21.17
N GLY A 255 -10.81 -11.11 20.11
CA GLY A 255 -10.56 -9.76 19.63
C GLY A 255 -9.40 -9.68 18.63
N PHE A 256 -9.25 -8.52 18.00
CA PHE A 256 -8.25 -8.27 16.96
C PHE A 256 -7.86 -6.79 16.88
N GLU A 257 -6.75 -6.49 16.24
CA GLU A 257 -6.29 -5.14 15.98
C GLU A 257 -6.79 -4.59 14.63
N GLN A 258 -6.86 -3.26 14.53
CA GLN A 258 -7.04 -2.59 13.25
C GLN A 258 -5.80 -2.81 12.40
N PHE A 259 -5.98 -3.19 11.13
CA PHE A 259 -4.88 -3.33 10.19
C PHE A 259 -4.04 -2.05 10.12
N MET A 260 -2.72 -2.18 10.27
CA MET A 260 -1.77 -1.07 10.12
C MET A 260 -1.23 -1.06 8.69
N ASP A 261 -1.75 -0.14 7.86
CA ASP A 261 -1.40 -0.04 6.45
C ASP A 261 0.07 0.39 6.28
N SER A 262 0.95 -0.57 6.02
CA SER A 262 2.33 -0.26 5.65
C SER A 262 2.40 0.27 4.21
N PRO A 263 3.44 1.06 3.86
CA PRO A 263 3.57 1.70 2.55
C PRO A 263 3.45 0.77 1.33
N ARG A 264 3.78 -0.52 1.45
CA ARG A 264 3.66 -1.49 0.34
C ARG A 264 2.23 -1.77 -0.12
N TYR A 265 1.22 -1.47 0.69
CA TYR A 265 -0.20 -1.67 0.39
C TYR A 265 -0.81 -0.42 -0.25
N SER A 266 -1.90 -0.58 -1.00
CA SER A 266 -2.51 0.50 -1.78
C SER A 266 -3.00 1.68 -0.93
N THR A 267 -3.68 1.42 0.19
CA THR A 267 -4.13 2.42 1.18
C THR A 267 -2.95 3.05 1.93
N GLY A 268 -1.95 2.25 2.28
CA GLY A 268 -0.70 2.73 2.90
C GLY A 268 0.04 3.69 1.98
N TYR A 269 0.17 3.35 0.70
CA TYR A 269 0.72 4.22 -0.34
C TYR A 269 -0.06 5.53 -0.49
N ALA A 270 -1.38 5.45 -0.62
CA ALA A 270 -2.24 6.62 -0.75
C ALA A 270 -2.09 7.58 0.46
N SER A 271 -1.94 7.04 1.67
CA SER A 271 -1.78 7.82 2.91
C SER A 271 -0.52 8.69 2.93
N MET A 272 0.53 8.28 2.22
CA MET A 272 1.78 9.04 2.10
C MET A 272 1.63 10.33 1.28
N PHE A 273 0.53 10.46 0.52
CA PHE A 273 0.18 11.64 -0.25
C PHE A 273 -1.11 12.31 0.25
N ASP A 274 -1.41 12.11 1.54
CA ASP A 274 -2.57 12.67 2.23
C ASP A 274 -3.90 12.29 1.56
N VAL A 275 -4.01 11.07 1.01
CA VAL A 275 -5.26 10.57 0.43
C VAL A 275 -5.88 9.55 1.39
N PRO A 276 -7.04 9.85 2.00
CA PRO A 276 -7.81 8.84 2.72
C PRO A 276 -8.20 7.70 1.78
N GLY A 277 -7.82 6.49 2.16
CA GLY A 277 -8.07 5.28 1.41
C GLY A 277 -8.92 4.28 2.18
N SER A 278 -9.71 3.48 1.48
CA SER A 278 -10.31 2.27 2.05
C SER A 278 -10.18 1.09 1.10
N MET A 279 -10.21 -0.09 1.69
CA MET A 279 -10.20 -1.37 1.00
C MET A 279 -11.43 -2.16 1.45
N PRO A 280 -12.52 -2.12 0.65
CA PRO A 280 -13.67 -2.99 0.80
C PRO A 280 -13.22 -4.45 0.77
N GLU A 281 -13.57 -5.22 1.79
CA GLU A 281 -13.13 -6.58 2.01
C GLU A 281 -14.36 -7.46 2.21
N THR A 282 -15.00 -7.85 1.09
CA THR A 282 -16.19 -8.70 1.17
C THR A 282 -15.81 -10.13 1.58
N HIS A 283 -16.67 -10.81 2.34
CA HIS A 283 -16.30 -12.07 2.96
C HIS A 283 -16.19 -13.22 1.95
N MET A 284 -14.98 -13.78 1.76
CA MET A 284 -14.66 -14.82 0.76
C MET A 284 -15.53 -16.07 0.72
N LEU A 285 -16.25 -16.41 1.79
CA LEU A 285 -17.10 -17.60 1.86
C LEU A 285 -18.58 -17.32 1.56
N LYS A 286 -18.95 -16.05 1.36
CA LYS A 286 -20.32 -15.65 1.02
C LYS A 286 -20.53 -15.71 -0.49
N GLU A 287 -21.77 -15.96 -0.87
CA GLU A 287 -22.20 -16.05 -2.27
C GLU A 287 -21.77 -14.82 -3.08
N TYR A 288 -21.21 -15.06 -4.27
CA TYR A 288 -20.65 -14.01 -5.12
C TYR A 288 -21.61 -12.83 -5.34
N ALA A 289 -22.89 -13.11 -5.62
CA ALA A 289 -23.88 -12.07 -5.85
C ALA A 289 -24.10 -11.13 -4.66
N LEU A 290 -24.01 -11.64 -3.42
CA LEU A 290 -24.11 -10.80 -2.23
C LEU A 290 -22.91 -9.89 -2.10
N ARG A 291 -21.71 -10.41 -2.42
CA ARG A 291 -20.48 -9.65 -2.36
C ARG A 291 -20.46 -8.51 -3.38
N VAL A 292 -20.80 -8.78 -4.65
CA VAL A 292 -20.94 -7.75 -5.71
C VAL A 292 -21.92 -6.66 -5.29
N LYS A 293 -23.09 -7.04 -4.77
CA LYS A 293 -24.11 -6.10 -4.31
C LYS A 293 -23.58 -5.17 -3.21
N VAL A 294 -22.92 -5.72 -2.21
CA VAL A 294 -22.40 -4.95 -1.08
C VAL A 294 -21.27 -4.02 -1.52
N THR A 295 -20.37 -4.46 -2.40
CA THR A 295 -19.32 -3.63 -2.98
C THR A 295 -19.90 -2.44 -3.75
N TYR A 296 -20.94 -2.67 -4.56
CA TYR A 296 -21.67 -1.60 -5.24
C TYR A 296 -22.24 -0.56 -4.26
N GLU A 297 -22.93 -1.03 -3.21
CA GLU A 297 -23.55 -0.14 -2.22
C GLU A 297 -22.51 0.66 -1.42
N TYR A 298 -21.37 0.06 -1.07
CA TYR A 298 -20.28 0.78 -0.41
C TYR A 298 -19.69 1.89 -1.29
N MET A 299 -19.41 1.59 -2.57
CA MET A 299 -18.91 2.61 -3.50
C MET A 299 -19.92 3.74 -3.70
N LEU A 300 -21.21 3.41 -3.81
CA LEU A 300 -22.28 4.40 -3.95
C LEU A 300 -22.41 5.30 -2.71
N GLU A 301 -22.40 4.72 -1.50
CA GLU A 301 -22.49 5.52 -0.27
C GLU A 301 -21.22 6.35 -0.02
N SER A 302 -20.06 5.84 -0.40
CA SER A 302 -18.81 6.61 -0.39
C SER A 302 -18.90 7.79 -1.36
N LEU A 303 -19.40 7.58 -2.58
CA LEU A 303 -19.63 8.64 -3.56
C LEU A 303 -20.59 9.71 -3.02
N ASN A 304 -21.71 9.30 -2.42
CA ASN A 304 -22.67 10.22 -1.82
C ASN A 304 -22.05 11.06 -0.70
N TYR A 305 -21.24 10.44 0.16
CA TYR A 305 -20.52 11.14 1.21
C TYR A 305 -19.55 12.17 0.63
N ILE A 306 -18.76 11.77 -0.38
CA ILE A 306 -17.77 12.65 -1.02
C ILE A 306 -18.46 13.83 -1.68
N GLU A 307 -19.56 13.59 -2.41
CA GLU A 307 -20.34 14.64 -3.05
C GLU A 307 -20.80 15.71 -2.07
N LYS A 308 -21.35 15.28 -0.93
CA LYS A 308 -21.80 16.15 0.15
C LYS A 308 -20.65 16.92 0.81
N ASN A 309 -19.48 16.29 0.98
CA ASN A 309 -18.38 16.79 1.81
C ASN A 309 -17.11 17.19 1.03
N HIS A 310 -17.18 17.32 -0.30
CA HIS A 310 -16.02 17.50 -1.18
C HIS A 310 -15.09 18.65 -0.76
N THR A 311 -15.64 19.77 -0.30
CA THR A 311 -14.85 20.93 0.16
C THR A 311 -14.08 20.59 1.44
N ALA A 312 -14.76 20.05 2.45
CA ALA A 312 -14.14 19.67 3.73
C ALA A 312 -13.02 18.63 3.53
N ILE A 313 -13.21 17.65 2.65
CA ILE A 313 -12.17 16.66 2.31
C ILE A 313 -10.92 17.37 1.79
N LYS A 314 -11.08 18.27 0.81
CA LYS A 314 -9.95 18.98 0.18
C LYS A 314 -9.22 19.89 1.17
N GLU A 315 -9.95 20.58 2.02
CA GLU A 315 -9.39 21.44 3.08
C GLU A 315 -8.59 20.61 4.10
N MET A 316 -9.14 19.50 4.59
CA MET A 316 -8.46 18.62 5.55
C MET A 316 -7.18 18.03 4.97
N ARG A 317 -7.19 17.62 3.70
CA ARG A 317 -5.99 17.12 3.00
C ARG A 317 -4.92 18.20 2.87
N ALA A 318 -5.32 19.41 2.47
CA ALA A 318 -4.38 20.52 2.31
C ALA A 318 -3.73 20.91 3.65
N ALA A 319 -4.53 21.01 4.72
CA ALA A 319 -4.06 21.36 6.06
C ALA A 319 -3.20 20.27 6.71
N ASN A 320 -3.33 19.01 6.29
CA ASN A 320 -2.59 17.91 6.90
C ASN A 320 -1.06 18.04 6.72
N ARG A 321 -0.64 18.73 5.65
CA ARG A 321 0.78 18.96 5.31
C ARG A 321 1.53 19.75 6.39
N ASP A 322 0.83 20.60 7.12
CA ASP A 322 1.42 21.44 8.17
C ASP A 322 1.92 20.61 9.38
N ASN A 323 1.54 19.33 9.46
CA ASN A 323 2.03 18.39 10.48
C ASN A 323 3.38 17.75 10.13
N TYR A 324 3.94 18.02 8.95
CA TYR A 324 5.11 17.31 8.41
C TYR A 324 6.19 18.28 7.91
N LEU A 325 6.51 19.28 8.74
CA LEU A 325 7.54 20.27 8.45
C LEU A 325 8.92 19.84 8.96
N PRO A 326 10.02 20.34 8.36
CA PRO A 326 11.37 20.12 8.87
C PRO A 326 11.50 20.42 10.37
N GLY A 327 12.10 19.50 11.11
CA GLY A 327 12.27 19.57 12.57
C GLY A 327 11.15 18.90 13.38
N MET A 328 10.00 18.57 12.77
CA MET A 328 8.95 17.78 13.43
C MET A 328 9.34 16.30 13.52
N LYS A 329 8.62 15.54 14.35
CA LYS A 329 8.79 14.09 14.48
C LYS A 329 7.87 13.33 13.53
N TYR A 330 8.37 12.23 12.98
CA TYR A 330 7.62 11.32 12.14
C TYR A 330 7.81 9.87 12.60
N PRO A 331 6.73 9.16 12.98
CA PRO A 331 6.79 7.74 13.31
C PRO A 331 7.09 6.84 12.11
N LEU A 332 8.12 6.01 12.21
CA LEU A 332 8.45 4.98 11.19
C LEU A 332 7.91 3.60 11.56
N GLN A 333 7.84 3.30 12.85
CA GLN A 333 7.40 2.00 13.36
C GLN A 333 6.36 2.18 14.46
N TRP A 334 5.46 1.21 14.54
CA TRP A 334 4.27 1.26 15.37
C TRP A 334 4.07 -0.08 16.08
N ALA A 335 3.60 -0.03 17.33
CA ALA A 335 3.11 -1.18 18.05
C ALA A 335 1.72 -0.91 18.63
N VAL A 336 0.90 -1.96 18.73
CA VAL A 336 -0.43 -1.87 19.33
C VAL A 336 -0.30 -1.31 20.75
N ASP A 337 -1.09 -0.28 21.06
CA ASP A 337 -1.25 0.18 22.44
C ASP A 337 -2.33 -0.66 23.13
N SER A 338 -1.90 -1.73 23.80
CA SER A 338 -2.80 -2.68 24.47
C SER A 338 -3.56 -2.07 25.66
N ALA A 339 -3.16 -0.89 26.15
CA ALA A 339 -3.90 -0.15 27.17
C ALA A 339 -5.12 0.57 26.59
N GLN A 340 -5.17 0.83 25.28
CA GLN A 340 -6.24 1.54 24.59
C GLN A 340 -7.11 0.56 23.79
N VAL A 341 -8.11 -0.02 24.46
CA VAL A 341 -9.04 -0.99 23.85
C VAL A 341 -10.40 -0.38 23.54
N THR A 342 -10.91 -0.63 22.34
CA THR A 342 -12.31 -0.36 21.96
C THR A 342 -13.11 -1.64 22.08
N LEU A 343 -14.35 -1.55 22.56
CA LEU A 343 -15.27 -2.68 22.63
C LEU A 343 -16.14 -2.72 21.36
N LEU A 344 -16.01 -3.80 20.58
CA LEU A 344 -16.67 -3.96 19.29
C LEU A 344 -17.79 -5.01 19.39
N PRO A 345 -19.07 -4.66 19.15
CA PRO A 345 -20.11 -5.64 18.91
C PRO A 345 -19.82 -6.42 17.62
N PHE A 346 -19.59 -7.72 17.76
CA PHE A 346 -19.15 -8.60 16.68
C PHE A 346 -20.09 -9.80 16.51
N LYS A 347 -20.48 -10.04 15.25
CA LYS A 347 -21.33 -11.16 14.82
C LYS A 347 -20.49 -12.28 14.19
N GLY A 348 -20.23 -13.33 14.96
CA GLY A 348 -19.41 -14.48 14.53
C GLY A 348 -20.18 -15.80 14.52
N TYR A 349 -19.46 -16.88 14.23
CA TYR A 349 -19.88 -18.26 14.45
C TYR A 349 -18.98 -18.89 15.52
N GLU A 350 -19.50 -19.80 16.34
CA GLU A 350 -18.67 -20.51 17.32
C GLU A 350 -17.57 -21.33 16.62
N GLY A 351 -16.32 -21.05 16.99
CA GLY A 351 -15.16 -21.84 16.55
C GLY A 351 -14.94 -23.04 17.48
N ASP A 352 -14.76 -24.23 16.91
CA ASP A 352 -14.43 -25.45 17.66
C ASP A 352 -13.48 -26.36 16.86
N TYR A 353 -13.00 -27.44 17.48
CA TYR A 353 -12.12 -28.40 16.85
C TYR A 353 -12.82 -29.73 16.61
N LYS A 354 -12.57 -30.32 15.44
CA LYS A 354 -12.94 -31.70 15.15
C LYS A 354 -11.77 -32.45 14.53
N THR A 355 -11.79 -33.77 14.59
CA THR A 355 -10.75 -34.59 13.97
C THR A 355 -10.78 -34.43 12.45
N SER A 356 -9.63 -34.13 11.86
CA SER A 356 -9.43 -34.11 10.41
C SER A 356 -9.53 -35.52 9.86
N GLU A 357 -10.41 -35.73 8.87
CA GLU A 357 -10.53 -37.02 8.18
C GLU A 357 -9.30 -37.37 7.32
N ILE A 358 -8.49 -36.37 6.96
CA ILE A 358 -7.30 -36.54 6.12
C ILE A 358 -6.06 -36.83 6.98
N THR A 359 -5.89 -36.09 8.07
CA THR A 359 -4.64 -36.11 8.87
C THR A 359 -4.79 -36.77 10.24
N GLY A 360 -6.02 -37.01 10.71
CA GLY A 360 -6.30 -37.51 12.06
C GLY A 360 -6.05 -36.48 13.17
N GLN A 361 -5.60 -35.26 12.85
CA GLN A 361 -5.30 -34.21 13.82
C GLN A 361 -6.51 -33.32 14.09
N PRO A 362 -6.60 -32.64 15.26
CA PRO A 362 -7.60 -31.60 15.49
C PRO A 362 -7.51 -30.50 14.44
N ARG A 363 -8.64 -30.11 13.85
CA ARG A 363 -8.74 -28.97 12.93
C ARG A 363 -9.82 -28.01 13.38
N LEU A 364 -9.54 -26.73 13.25
CA LEU A 364 -10.52 -25.67 13.47
C LEU A 364 -11.67 -25.79 12.46
N PHE A 365 -12.88 -25.51 12.91
CA PHE A 365 -14.02 -25.20 12.06
C PHE A 365 -14.92 -24.17 12.74
N TYR A 366 -15.68 -23.43 11.94
CA TYR A 366 -16.69 -22.49 12.40
C TYR A 366 -18.08 -23.10 12.23
N ASP A 367 -18.83 -23.26 13.32
CA ASP A 367 -20.15 -23.85 13.30
C ASP A 367 -21.20 -22.82 12.88
N ARG A 368 -21.56 -22.82 11.60
CA ARG A 368 -22.58 -21.92 11.04
C ARG A 368 -23.98 -22.10 11.66
N SER A 369 -24.24 -23.20 12.36
CA SER A 369 -25.51 -23.43 13.08
C SER A 369 -25.56 -22.72 14.44
N LYS A 370 -24.42 -22.20 14.92
CA LYS A 370 -24.28 -21.49 16.19
C LYS A 370 -23.76 -20.06 15.98
N PRO A 371 -24.56 -19.16 15.38
CA PRO A 371 -24.21 -17.75 15.32
C PRO A 371 -24.21 -17.13 16.72
N PHE A 372 -23.31 -16.19 16.95
CA PHE A 372 -23.28 -15.39 18.18
C PHE A 372 -23.18 -13.90 17.87
N GLU A 373 -23.62 -13.08 18.81
CA GLU A 373 -23.26 -11.67 18.88
C GLU A 373 -22.56 -11.44 20.23
N LYS A 374 -21.28 -11.04 20.20
CA LYS A 374 -20.45 -10.83 21.39
C LYS A 374 -19.74 -9.50 21.32
N ILE A 375 -19.43 -8.93 22.48
CA ILE A 375 -18.48 -7.83 22.56
C ILE A 375 -17.07 -8.41 22.53
N VAL A 376 -16.27 -8.04 21.54
CA VAL A 376 -14.85 -8.42 21.43
C VAL A 376 -13.96 -7.21 21.63
N LYS A 377 -12.69 -7.46 21.96
CA LYS A 377 -11.68 -6.40 22.05
C LYS A 377 -11.26 -5.99 20.64
N TYR A 378 -11.19 -4.69 20.38
CA TYR A 378 -10.71 -4.12 19.14
C TYR A 378 -9.62 -3.08 19.41
N TYR A 379 -8.40 -3.36 18.96
CA TYR A 379 -7.24 -2.51 19.21
C TYR A 379 -6.97 -1.62 18.00
N GLN A 380 -7.41 -0.38 18.09
CA GLN A 380 -7.38 0.60 16.99
C GLN A 380 -6.48 1.80 17.30
N THR A 381 -5.57 1.65 18.26
CA THR A 381 -4.64 2.68 18.69
C THR A 381 -3.26 2.05 18.80
N TYR A 382 -2.27 2.73 18.24
CA TYR A 382 -0.88 2.33 18.22
C TYR A 382 -0.03 3.44 18.83
N HIS A 383 1.12 3.08 19.40
CA HIS A 383 2.14 4.04 19.79
C HIS A 383 3.36 3.89 18.89
N PRO A 384 4.10 4.98 18.61
CA PRO A 384 5.33 4.90 17.86
C PRO A 384 6.39 4.14 18.66
N THR A 385 7.05 3.16 18.04
CA THR A 385 8.23 2.48 18.61
C THR A 385 9.54 3.07 18.10
N LEU A 386 9.49 3.76 16.96
CA LEU A 386 10.60 4.50 16.38
C LEU A 386 10.09 5.76 15.69
N GLU A 387 10.75 6.88 15.96
CA GLU A 387 10.48 8.17 15.31
C GLU A 387 11.78 8.80 14.79
N VAL A 388 11.68 9.48 13.66
CA VAL A 388 12.76 10.31 13.10
C VAL A 388 12.39 11.78 13.16
N THR A 389 13.40 12.65 13.21
CA THR A 389 13.20 14.09 12.97
C THR A 389 13.19 14.33 11.46
N ILE A 390 12.18 15.01 10.93
CA ILE A 390 12.11 15.34 9.50
C ILE A 390 13.28 16.28 9.16
N PRO A 391 14.21 15.91 8.25
CA PRO A 391 15.33 16.77 7.87
C PRO A 391 14.85 17.95 7.04
N GLN A 392 15.70 18.95 6.80
CA GLN A 392 15.39 20.00 5.82
C GLN A 392 15.34 19.42 4.39
N SER A 393 16.31 18.56 4.08
CA SER A 393 16.40 17.88 2.79
C SER A 393 17.16 16.56 2.92
N TYR A 394 16.91 15.66 1.99
CA TYR A 394 17.78 14.52 1.72
C TYR A 394 18.77 14.86 0.61
N ILE A 395 19.95 14.23 0.62
CA ILE A 395 20.92 14.30 -0.46
C ILE A 395 21.27 12.88 -0.89
N ILE A 396 21.11 12.58 -2.19
CA ILE A 396 21.34 11.25 -2.76
C ILE A 396 22.35 11.36 -3.91
N PRO A 397 23.47 10.63 -3.87
CA PRO A 397 24.41 10.58 -4.98
C PRO A 397 23.76 10.03 -6.25
N LYS A 398 24.10 10.62 -7.40
CA LYS A 398 23.58 10.23 -8.73
C LYS A 398 23.85 8.78 -9.12
N ALA A 399 24.81 8.14 -8.45
CA ALA A 399 25.13 6.72 -8.62
C ALA A 399 23.94 5.81 -8.27
N TRP A 400 23.03 6.25 -7.40
CA TRP A 400 21.83 5.51 -7.00
C TRP A 400 20.66 5.81 -7.94
N TYR A 401 20.90 5.68 -9.24
CA TYR A 401 19.97 6.10 -10.29
C TYR A 401 18.63 5.37 -10.23
N THR A 402 18.60 4.11 -9.78
CA THR A 402 17.36 3.33 -9.58
C THR A 402 16.45 3.98 -8.55
N ILE A 403 17.02 4.44 -7.43
CA ILE A 403 16.30 5.19 -6.40
C ILE A 403 15.80 6.51 -6.95
N ILE A 404 16.65 7.24 -7.68
CA ILE A 404 16.27 8.50 -8.34
C ILE A 404 15.11 8.30 -9.32
N GLU A 405 15.08 7.19 -10.07
CA GLU A 405 13.97 6.84 -10.97
C GLU A 405 12.67 6.55 -10.22
N LEU A 406 12.73 5.80 -9.12
CA LEU A 406 11.55 5.53 -8.27
C LEU A 406 10.97 6.83 -7.68
N LEU A 407 11.82 7.72 -7.20
CA LEU A 407 11.42 9.04 -6.70
C LEU A 407 10.78 9.88 -7.81
N LYS A 408 11.33 9.87 -9.03
CA LYS A 408 10.78 10.61 -10.19
C LYS A 408 9.40 10.11 -10.59
N ILE A 409 9.19 8.79 -10.65
CA ILE A 409 7.88 8.19 -10.99
C ILE A 409 6.81 8.59 -9.95
N ASN A 410 7.23 8.84 -8.71
CA ASN A 410 6.38 9.33 -7.63
C ASN A 410 6.27 10.86 -7.54
N ASN A 411 6.66 11.58 -8.60
CA ASN A 411 6.62 13.05 -8.69
C ASN A 411 7.32 13.77 -7.52
N ILE A 412 8.36 13.16 -6.95
CA ILE A 412 9.20 13.81 -5.96
C ILE A 412 10.02 14.91 -6.65
N GLN A 413 9.93 16.12 -6.09
CA GLN A 413 10.72 17.27 -6.51
C GLN A 413 12.16 17.10 -6.01
N MET A 414 13.11 17.18 -6.93
CA MET A 414 14.54 16.98 -6.68
C MET A 414 15.35 17.92 -7.56
N TYR A 415 16.46 18.42 -7.04
CA TYR A 415 17.31 19.40 -7.72
C TYR A 415 18.74 18.84 -7.82
N PRO A 416 19.30 18.68 -9.03
CA PRO A 416 20.68 18.27 -9.17
C PRO A 416 21.62 19.39 -8.69
N LEU A 417 22.73 19.01 -8.05
CA LEU A 417 23.80 19.94 -7.70
C LEU A 417 24.51 20.41 -8.97
N GLU A 418 24.66 21.73 -9.13
CA GLU A 418 25.29 22.32 -10.32
C GLU A 418 26.83 22.25 -10.32
N LYS A 419 27.42 22.00 -9.15
CA LYS A 419 28.86 21.90 -8.93
C LYS A 419 29.17 20.99 -7.75
N ASP A 420 30.41 20.58 -7.65
CA ASP A 420 30.93 19.89 -6.47
C ASP A 420 30.88 20.82 -5.25
N ILE A 421 30.46 20.29 -4.10
CA ILE A 421 30.26 21.06 -2.88
C ILE A 421 30.36 20.16 -1.66
N ASP A 422 31.00 20.68 -0.61
CA ASP A 422 30.96 20.03 0.69
C ASP A 422 29.77 20.55 1.51
N ILE A 423 28.97 19.64 2.05
CA ILE A 423 27.78 19.96 2.85
C ILE A 423 27.86 19.26 4.20
N GLU A 424 27.56 19.96 5.28
CA GLU A 424 27.37 19.36 6.60
C GLU A 424 26.04 18.60 6.65
N VAL A 425 26.09 17.32 7.00
CA VAL A 425 24.95 16.40 6.98
C VAL A 425 24.99 15.47 8.21
N GLU A 426 23.83 14.92 8.55
CA GLU A 426 23.74 13.66 9.26
C GLU A 426 23.89 12.50 8.26
N SER A 427 24.93 11.70 8.44
CA SER A 427 25.17 10.45 7.71
C SER A 427 24.79 9.26 8.59
N TYR A 428 24.34 8.18 7.95
CA TYR A 428 24.04 6.92 8.61
C TYR A 428 25.03 5.85 8.21
N ARG A 429 25.52 5.10 9.20
CA ARG A 429 26.16 3.80 8.98
C ARG A 429 25.22 2.71 9.46
N ILE A 430 25.00 1.68 8.66
CA ILE A 430 24.25 0.50 9.11
C ILE A 430 25.12 -0.19 10.17
N GLU A 431 24.57 -0.38 11.35
CA GLU A 431 25.24 -1.07 12.46
C GLU A 431 24.93 -2.57 12.40
N ASP A 432 23.66 -2.90 12.18
CA ASP A 432 23.14 -4.26 12.24
C ASP A 432 21.82 -4.34 11.47
N TYR A 433 21.49 -5.51 10.95
CA TYR A 433 20.24 -5.82 10.25
C TYR A 433 20.07 -7.34 10.15
N GLN A 434 18.84 -7.79 9.94
CA GLN A 434 18.53 -9.18 9.58
C GLN A 434 18.08 -9.24 8.13
N THR A 435 18.26 -10.39 7.47
CA THR A 435 17.76 -10.65 6.12
C THR A 435 16.94 -11.94 6.10
N THR A 436 15.83 -11.97 5.36
CA THR A 436 15.07 -13.21 5.19
C THR A 436 15.89 -14.29 4.50
N THR A 437 15.62 -15.56 4.79
CA THR A 437 16.30 -16.71 4.16
C THR A 437 15.58 -17.24 2.91
N TYR A 438 14.43 -16.66 2.57
CA TYR A 438 13.62 -17.01 1.43
C TYR A 438 13.18 -15.75 0.67
N ALA A 439 12.94 -15.94 -0.63
CA ALA A 439 12.45 -14.87 -1.49
C ALA A 439 11.02 -14.46 -1.11
N TYR A 440 10.77 -13.16 -1.09
CA TYR A 440 9.48 -12.54 -0.88
C TYR A 440 9.28 -11.44 -1.91
N GLU A 441 8.29 -11.61 -2.79
CA GLU A 441 7.94 -10.63 -3.82
C GLU A 441 9.16 -10.14 -4.64
N GLY A 442 10.05 -11.06 -5.04
CA GLY A 442 11.24 -10.75 -5.83
C GLY A 442 12.48 -10.30 -5.04
N HIS A 443 12.39 -10.17 -3.71
CA HIS A 443 13.46 -9.68 -2.85
C HIS A 443 13.82 -10.65 -1.73
N TYR A 444 14.93 -10.37 -1.04
CA TYR A 444 15.27 -10.91 0.27
C TYR A 444 15.30 -9.73 1.25
N PRO A 445 14.15 -9.35 1.84
CA PRO A 445 14.04 -8.11 2.59
C PRO A 445 14.89 -8.10 3.86
N HIS A 446 15.34 -6.90 4.25
CA HIS A 446 15.98 -6.66 5.54
C HIS A 446 14.96 -6.24 6.61
N SER A 447 15.31 -6.48 7.87
CA SER A 447 14.54 -6.07 9.05
C SER A 447 15.46 -5.72 10.23
N ASP A 448 14.88 -5.26 11.34
CA ASP A 448 15.59 -4.91 12.58
C ASP A 448 16.83 -4.02 12.38
N THR A 449 16.75 -3.12 11.40
CA THR A 449 17.88 -2.27 11.00
C THR A 449 18.25 -1.29 12.12
N LYS A 450 19.52 -1.33 12.52
CA LYS A 450 20.14 -0.40 13.47
C LYS A 450 21.14 0.49 12.73
N ILE A 451 21.23 1.73 13.17
CA ILE A 451 22.08 2.73 12.53
C ILE A 451 22.91 3.49 13.57
N ILE A 452 24.11 3.88 13.15
CA ILE A 452 24.92 4.88 13.83
C ILE A 452 24.79 6.19 13.06
N ILE A 453 24.45 7.26 13.78
CA ILE A 453 24.28 8.59 13.21
C ILE A 453 25.54 9.41 13.48
N LYS A 454 26.07 10.08 12.46
CA LYS A 454 27.20 10.99 12.59
C LYS A 454 26.91 12.31 11.89
N LYS A 455 27.30 13.43 12.53
CA LYS A 455 27.37 14.73 11.87
C LYS A 455 28.74 14.90 11.26
N GLU A 456 28.79 15.11 9.95
CA GLU A 456 30.04 15.33 9.24
C GLU A 456 29.87 16.15 7.97
N LYS A 457 31.00 16.66 7.48
CA LYS A 457 31.07 17.37 6.21
C LYS A 457 31.40 16.37 5.11
N VAL A 458 30.44 16.14 4.21
CA VAL A 458 30.57 15.19 3.09
C VAL A 458 30.74 15.97 1.79
N HIS A 459 31.67 15.49 0.95
CA HIS A 459 31.86 16.00 -0.40
C HIS A 459 30.83 15.40 -1.36
N PHE A 460 30.02 16.24 -1.97
CA PHE A 460 29.06 15.86 -3.02
C PHE A 460 29.51 16.39 -4.37
N THR A 461 29.16 15.68 -5.43
CA THR A 461 29.57 15.99 -6.79
C THR A 461 28.44 16.60 -7.60
N LYS A 462 28.79 17.34 -8.66
CA LYS A 462 27.85 17.84 -9.65
C LYS A 462 26.93 16.71 -10.15
N GLY A 463 25.63 16.91 -10.09
CA GLY A 463 24.60 15.97 -10.52
C GLY A 463 24.03 15.09 -9.41
N ASP A 464 24.60 15.08 -8.21
CA ASP A 464 23.93 14.48 -7.03
C ASP A 464 22.68 15.29 -6.70
N PHE A 465 21.66 14.67 -6.11
CA PHE A 465 20.34 15.29 -5.96
C PHE A 465 20.09 15.77 -4.53
N VAL A 466 19.63 17.01 -4.39
CA VAL A 466 19.03 17.55 -3.17
C VAL A 466 17.51 17.46 -3.27
N ILE A 467 16.88 16.95 -2.23
CA ILE A 467 15.45 16.66 -2.19
C ILE A 467 14.87 17.32 -0.94
N ASP A 468 14.22 18.47 -1.10
CA ASP A 468 13.61 19.20 0.01
C ASP A 468 12.45 18.41 0.61
N THR A 469 12.33 18.37 1.93
CA THR A 469 11.19 17.69 2.58
C THR A 469 9.92 18.53 2.61
N GLN A 470 10.00 19.83 2.31
CA GLN A 470 8.83 20.71 2.20
C GLN A 470 8.11 20.53 0.85
N GLN A 471 7.55 19.35 0.64
CA GLN A 471 6.81 18.99 -0.57
C GLN A 471 5.71 17.97 -0.27
N PRO A 472 4.70 17.79 -1.15
CA PRO A 472 3.59 16.87 -0.90
C PRO A 472 3.99 15.40 -0.66
N GLY A 473 5.16 14.98 -1.15
CA GLY A 473 5.67 13.61 -1.00
C GLY A 473 6.52 13.37 0.25
N VAL A 474 6.48 14.24 1.27
CA VAL A 474 7.35 14.14 2.46
C VAL A 474 7.25 12.80 3.18
N LYS A 475 6.05 12.25 3.36
CA LYS A 475 5.86 10.94 4.00
C LYS A 475 6.47 9.83 3.14
N TYR A 476 6.31 9.91 1.82
CA TYR A 476 6.93 8.96 0.89
C TYR A 476 8.45 8.96 1.05
N LEU A 477 9.07 10.14 1.15
CA LEU A 477 10.51 10.24 1.40
C LEU A 477 10.91 9.59 2.72
N LEU A 478 10.19 9.87 3.81
CA LEU A 478 10.50 9.33 5.14
C LEU A 478 10.34 7.80 5.19
N GLU A 479 9.26 7.28 4.63
CA GLU A 479 8.94 5.84 4.62
C GLU A 479 9.83 5.03 3.68
N THR A 480 10.44 5.65 2.66
CA THR A 480 11.28 4.95 1.66
C THR A 480 12.78 5.16 1.87
N LEU A 481 13.20 6.34 2.34
CA LEU A 481 14.62 6.70 2.45
C LEU A 481 15.21 6.51 3.84
N GLU A 482 14.42 6.50 4.92
CA GLU A 482 14.94 6.16 6.25
C GLU A 482 15.12 4.64 6.34
N PRO A 483 16.34 4.11 6.56
CA PRO A 483 16.61 2.68 6.40
C PRO A 483 15.85 1.81 7.42
N GLN A 484 15.46 2.39 8.55
CA GLN A 484 14.71 1.73 9.62
C GLN A 484 13.19 1.67 9.37
N ALA A 485 12.67 2.29 8.30
CA ALA A 485 11.25 2.22 7.96
C ALA A 485 10.88 0.84 7.41
N VAL A 486 9.66 0.36 7.70
CA VAL A 486 9.20 -1.00 7.37
C VAL A 486 9.34 -1.33 5.88
N ASP A 487 9.08 -0.35 5.03
CA ASP A 487 9.10 -0.48 3.57
C ASP A 487 10.18 0.41 2.93
N SER A 488 11.27 0.66 3.65
CA SER A 488 12.41 1.42 3.13
C SER A 488 13.06 0.71 1.93
N TYR A 489 13.70 1.46 1.04
CA TYR A 489 14.49 0.88 -0.03
C TYR A 489 15.67 0.05 0.50
N PHE A 490 16.15 0.36 1.71
CA PHE A 490 17.12 -0.50 2.40
C PHE A 490 16.51 -1.85 2.74
N ASN A 491 15.34 -1.87 3.39
CA ASN A 491 14.64 -3.11 3.73
C ASN A 491 14.15 -3.87 2.51
N TRP A 492 13.95 -3.20 1.38
CA TRP A 492 13.74 -3.85 0.08
C TRP A 492 15.04 -4.12 -0.69
N ASN A 493 16.19 -4.18 -0.01
CA ASN A 493 17.49 -4.63 -0.51
C ASN A 493 18.06 -3.86 -1.73
N PHE A 494 17.59 -2.64 -2.00
CA PHE A 494 18.09 -1.83 -3.13
C PHE A 494 19.51 -1.27 -2.90
N PHE A 495 20.01 -1.32 -1.67
CA PHE A 495 21.30 -0.76 -1.28
C PHE A 495 22.37 -1.82 -0.95
N ASP A 496 22.13 -3.10 -1.25
CA ASP A 496 22.96 -4.22 -0.80
C ASP A 496 24.43 -4.15 -1.22
N SER A 497 24.75 -3.37 -2.26
CA SER A 497 26.15 -3.17 -2.66
C SER A 497 27.01 -2.52 -1.58
N ILE A 498 26.42 -1.78 -0.62
CA ILE A 498 27.14 -1.22 0.53
C ILE A 498 27.45 -2.27 1.61
N LEU A 499 26.74 -3.40 1.61
CA LEU A 499 26.84 -4.44 2.64
C LEU A 499 28.02 -5.38 2.41
N GLN A 500 28.62 -5.33 1.21
CA GLN A 500 29.78 -6.12 0.86
C GLN A 500 31.06 -5.29 0.91
N GLN A 501 31.96 -5.67 1.82
CA GLN A 501 33.32 -5.19 1.86
C GLN A 501 34.09 -5.52 0.57
N LYS A 502 34.89 -4.58 0.08
CA LYS A 502 35.73 -4.64 -1.11
C LYS A 502 37.21 -4.67 -0.76
N GLU A 503 37.61 -3.99 0.31
CA GLU A 503 39.02 -3.91 0.72
C GLU A 503 39.30 -4.81 1.93
N TYR A 504 40.44 -5.49 1.92
CA TYR A 504 40.85 -6.44 2.96
C TYR A 504 42.34 -6.31 3.24
N PHE A 505 42.82 -7.03 4.26
CA PHE A 505 44.24 -7.08 4.59
C PHE A 505 44.78 -8.51 4.54
N SER A 506 46.07 -8.65 4.30
CA SER A 506 46.80 -9.89 4.57
C SER A 506 47.50 -9.76 5.93
N ALA A 507 47.25 -10.69 6.84
CA ALA A 507 47.76 -10.63 8.23
C ALA A 507 49.28 -10.38 8.29
N TYR A 508 50.06 -11.09 7.47
CA TYR A 508 51.53 -10.95 7.44
C TYR A 508 52.04 -9.56 7.00
N VAL A 509 51.19 -8.76 6.34
CA VAL A 509 51.52 -7.38 5.92
C VAL A 509 50.97 -6.38 6.95
N PHE A 510 49.77 -6.63 7.47
CA PHE A 510 49.07 -5.68 8.33
C PHE A 510 49.52 -5.73 9.79
N GLU A 511 50.05 -6.85 10.29
CA GLU A 511 50.47 -7.04 11.69
C GLU A 511 51.31 -5.86 12.22
N ASP A 512 52.40 -5.52 11.53
CA ASP A 512 53.29 -4.44 11.96
C ASP A 512 52.59 -3.07 11.94
N THR A 513 51.67 -2.87 10.99
CA THR A 513 50.86 -1.66 10.89
C THR A 513 49.84 -1.58 12.02
N ALA A 514 49.15 -2.69 12.33
CA ALA A 514 48.21 -2.81 13.43
C ALA A 514 48.89 -2.55 14.78
N ALA A 515 50.07 -3.15 15.00
CA ALA A 515 50.86 -2.92 16.21
C ALA A 515 51.26 -1.44 16.37
N LYS A 516 51.64 -0.80 15.26
CA LYS A 516 51.93 0.65 15.25
C LYS A 516 50.68 1.48 15.55
N LEU A 517 49.54 1.17 14.94
CA LEU A 517 48.28 1.88 15.18
C LEU A 517 47.87 1.85 16.65
N LEU A 518 47.96 0.68 17.31
CA LEU A 518 47.67 0.56 18.74
C LEU A 518 48.72 1.29 19.60
N LYS A 519 49.99 1.31 19.20
CA LYS A 519 51.03 2.04 19.91
C LYS A 519 50.82 3.55 19.85
N ASP A 520 50.46 4.05 18.67
CA ASP A 520 50.33 5.49 18.39
C ASP A 520 48.96 6.04 18.82
N ASN A 521 47.96 5.18 19.08
CA ASN A 521 46.63 5.56 19.56
C ASN A 521 46.27 4.86 20.89
N PRO A 522 46.59 5.48 22.05
CA PRO A 522 46.31 4.91 23.37
C PRO A 522 44.82 4.62 23.65
N ALA A 523 43.90 5.39 23.05
CA ALA A 523 42.46 5.19 23.22
C ALA A 523 42.02 3.90 22.51
N LEU A 524 42.41 3.74 21.24
CA LEU A 524 42.14 2.52 20.47
C LEU A 524 42.75 1.28 21.15
N LYS A 525 43.95 1.42 21.71
CA LYS A 525 44.58 0.34 22.48
C LYS A 525 43.80 -0.04 23.72
N ALA A 526 43.28 0.94 24.47
CA ALA A 526 42.49 0.66 25.65
C ALA A 526 41.19 -0.10 25.30
N GLU A 527 40.52 0.29 24.20
CA GLU A 527 39.34 -0.40 23.68
C GLU A 527 39.66 -1.84 23.23
N PHE A 528 40.77 -2.03 22.50
CA PHE A 528 41.23 -3.36 22.08
C PHE A 528 41.49 -4.29 23.27
N GLU A 529 42.26 -3.83 24.27
CA GLU A 529 42.58 -4.62 25.46
C GLU A 529 41.34 -4.88 26.33
N ALA A 530 40.40 -3.94 26.39
CA ALA A 530 39.14 -4.14 27.08
C ALA A 530 38.31 -5.24 26.41
N LYS A 531 38.20 -5.23 25.08
CA LYS A 531 37.52 -6.30 24.32
C LYS A 531 38.23 -7.63 24.51
N LYS A 532 39.57 -7.67 24.42
CA LYS A 532 40.40 -8.85 24.66
C LYS A 532 40.20 -9.46 26.05
N LYS A 533 39.95 -8.64 27.07
CA LYS A 533 39.68 -9.13 28.42
C LYS A 533 38.26 -9.68 28.59
N GLN A 534 37.29 -9.11 27.88
CA GLN A 534 35.86 -9.43 28.05
C GLN A 534 35.40 -10.60 27.16
N ASP A 535 36.07 -10.82 26.02
CA ASP A 535 35.67 -11.76 24.99
C ASP A 535 36.76 -12.82 24.79
N THR A 536 36.50 -14.03 25.31
CA THR A 536 37.46 -15.14 25.30
C THR A 536 37.74 -15.66 23.90
N ASP A 537 36.74 -15.65 23.01
CA ASP A 537 36.88 -16.13 21.64
C ASP A 537 37.69 -15.13 20.82
N PHE A 538 37.44 -13.84 21.00
CA PHE A 538 38.28 -12.78 20.44
C PHE A 538 39.74 -12.88 20.93
N ALA A 539 39.97 -13.09 22.24
CA ALA A 539 41.32 -13.19 22.79
C ALA A 539 42.16 -14.35 22.22
N LYS A 540 41.50 -15.43 21.79
CA LYS A 540 42.14 -16.64 21.27
C LYS A 540 42.34 -16.63 19.76
N SER A 541 41.72 -15.71 19.03
CA SER A 541 41.85 -15.63 17.57
C SER A 541 42.69 -14.42 17.16
N ALA A 542 43.84 -14.69 16.53
CA ALA A 542 44.71 -13.64 15.99
C ALA A 542 44.04 -12.91 14.80
N GLU A 543 43.29 -13.64 13.99
CA GLU A 543 42.54 -13.11 12.85
C GLU A 543 41.51 -12.07 13.30
N THR A 544 40.66 -12.41 14.27
CA THR A 544 39.62 -11.48 14.74
C THR A 544 40.22 -10.28 15.45
N GLN A 545 41.35 -10.44 16.15
CA GLN A 545 42.09 -9.33 16.74
C GLN A 545 42.62 -8.36 15.69
N LEU A 546 43.27 -8.86 14.64
CA LEU A 546 43.76 -8.02 13.54
C LEU A 546 42.63 -7.35 12.78
N ASP A 547 41.55 -8.09 12.51
CA ASP A 547 40.37 -7.56 11.83
C ASP A 547 39.71 -6.43 12.64
N TRP A 548 39.63 -6.58 13.96
CA TRP A 548 39.14 -5.51 14.82
C TRP A 548 40.02 -4.26 14.73
N VAL A 549 41.35 -4.40 14.77
CA VAL A 549 42.25 -3.23 14.60
C VAL A 549 42.07 -2.62 13.20
N TYR A 550 41.93 -3.45 12.17
CA TYR A 550 41.69 -3.01 10.79
C TYR A 550 40.43 -2.16 10.69
N ILE A 551 39.27 -2.69 11.12
CA ILE A 551 37.96 -2.02 11.07
C ILE A 551 37.96 -0.69 11.84
N HIS A 552 38.74 -0.59 12.91
CA HIS A 552 38.85 0.64 13.72
C HIS A 552 40.01 1.55 13.29
N SER A 553 40.62 1.31 12.12
CA SER A 553 41.74 2.09 11.59
C SER A 553 41.36 2.93 10.37
N VAL A 554 42.30 3.79 9.94
CA VAL A 554 42.18 4.57 8.69
C VAL A 554 42.23 3.72 7.42
N HIS A 555 42.61 2.44 7.52
CA HIS A 555 42.76 1.54 6.38
C HIS A 555 41.46 0.83 5.99
N TYR A 556 40.49 0.79 6.90
CA TYR A 556 39.18 0.23 6.60
C TYR A 556 38.42 1.16 5.66
N GLU A 557 37.84 0.58 4.61
CA GLU A 557 37.11 1.37 3.63
C GLU A 557 35.87 2.03 4.27
N LYS A 558 35.66 3.30 3.95
CA LYS A 558 34.52 4.05 4.51
C LYS A 558 33.20 3.69 3.86
N THR A 559 33.23 3.06 2.69
CA THR A 559 32.09 2.71 1.83
C THR A 559 31.29 1.52 2.37
N HIS A 560 31.96 0.53 2.97
CA HIS A 560 31.29 -0.63 3.57
C HIS A 560 30.35 -0.15 4.69
N MET A 561 29.10 -0.60 4.68
CA MET A 561 27.99 -0.24 5.58
C MET A 561 27.60 1.24 5.61
N GLN A 562 28.15 2.08 4.73
CA GLN A 562 27.79 3.50 4.67
C GLN A 562 26.49 3.67 3.87
N TYR A 563 25.42 4.08 4.55
CA TYR A 563 24.16 4.33 3.88
C TYR A 563 24.27 5.58 2.99
N PRO A 564 23.82 5.52 1.73
CA PRO A 564 24.12 6.55 0.75
C PRO A 564 23.06 7.66 0.66
N VAL A 565 22.10 7.70 1.58
CA VAL A 565 21.16 8.81 1.70
C VAL A 565 21.56 9.65 2.90
N TYR A 566 21.85 10.92 2.65
CA TYR A 566 22.31 11.86 3.66
C TYR A 566 21.20 12.83 4.05
N ARG A 567 21.21 13.27 5.29
CA ARG A 567 20.17 14.14 5.85
C ARG A 567 20.77 15.50 6.16
N LYS A 568 20.33 16.54 5.46
CA LYS A 568 20.68 17.91 5.84
C LYS A 568 19.67 18.38 6.88
N MET A 569 20.13 18.55 8.11
CA MET A 569 19.33 19.08 9.21
C MET A 569 19.21 20.60 9.13
N LYS A 570 18.25 21.16 9.88
CA LYS A 570 18.02 22.60 9.97
C LYS A 570 19.09 23.31 10.80
#